data_AF-A0A4U8SGI1-F1
#
_entry.id   AF-A0A4U8SGI1-F1
#
_cell.length_a   1.000
_cell.length_b   1.000
_cell.length_c   1.000
_cell.angle_alpha   90.00
_cell.angle_beta   90.00
_cell.angle_gamma   90.00
#
_symmetry.space_group_name_H-M   'P 1'
#
loop_
_entity.id
_entity.type
_entity.pdbx_description
1 polymer ?
#
loop_
_entity_poly.entity_id
_entity_poly.type
_entity_poly.pdbx_seq_one_letter_code
_entity_poly.pdbx_strand_id
1 'polypeptide(L)'
;MENKENVTENKETKKWEEMDNSERLDFVNKKKRILVAMAMSEKNIGKMFWNKEMDTKDIEKTMPYNKATGKPFLGLNGVLMRAFADVNGYKSNEFISAKQVFELGGEIKTYPIFDKEGNPVLDDKGEQICKGKSFQYEYLADFGMQPKIDPKTNEPMKAISQEGREYIVKERVDYPTPKLETTNLYHISEIKGIDKSKLKSLDLTNLPDYRQKLAEQIRSTLPNLQKLGITGMAQSTIMRFLNAQNKGENYIPTLSQKQVAEKYKQNEIATKAKENPKAQSRGM
;
A
#
# COMPACT_ATOMS: atom_id res chain seq x y z
N MET A 1 46.60 -13.67 15.69
CA MET A 1 45.22 -13.14 15.75
C MET A 1 45.02 -12.34 14.47
N GLU A 2 44.50 -12.97 13.44
CA GLU A 2 44.23 -12.32 12.16
C GLU A 2 42.81 -11.76 12.18
N ASN A 3 42.72 -10.44 12.05
CA ASN A 3 41.50 -9.71 11.77
C ASN A 3 41.01 -10.10 10.37
N LYS A 4 39.84 -10.77 10.30
CA LYS A 4 39.08 -10.86 9.05
C LYS A 4 38.25 -9.60 8.89
N GLU A 5 38.73 -8.71 8.05
CA GLU A 5 37.95 -7.63 7.46
C GLU A 5 36.76 -8.23 6.71
N ASN A 6 35.54 -7.92 7.17
CA ASN A 6 34.32 -8.20 6.43
C ASN A 6 34.22 -7.17 5.30
N VAL A 7 34.79 -7.51 4.14
CA VAL A 7 34.50 -6.85 2.87
C VAL A 7 33.01 -7.02 2.59
N THR A 8 32.25 -5.94 2.71
CA THR A 8 30.84 -5.91 2.31
C THR A 8 30.84 -5.84 0.78
N GLU A 9 30.69 -6.99 0.12
CA GLU A 9 30.50 -7.05 -1.33
C GLU A 9 29.35 -6.13 -1.74
N ASN A 10 29.67 -5.13 -2.54
CA ASN A 10 28.72 -4.22 -3.17
C ASN A 10 28.01 -5.00 -4.28
N LYS A 11 27.06 -5.88 -3.93
CA LYS A 11 26.25 -6.61 -4.91
C LYS A 11 25.41 -5.59 -5.69
N GLU A 12 25.74 -5.45 -6.97
CA GLU A 12 24.95 -4.70 -7.93
C GLU A 12 23.49 -5.15 -7.85
N THR A 13 22.58 -4.22 -7.57
CA THR A 13 21.18 -4.55 -7.31
C THR A 13 20.50 -4.82 -8.64
N LYS A 14 20.08 -6.07 -8.91
CA LYS A 14 19.34 -6.46 -10.12
C LYS A 14 18.16 -5.54 -10.38
N LYS A 15 17.87 -5.27 -11.66
CA LYS A 15 16.63 -4.55 -12.04
C LYS A 15 15.41 -5.44 -11.84
N TRP A 16 14.23 -4.85 -11.65
CA TRP A 16 12.98 -5.59 -11.40
C TRP A 16 12.69 -6.63 -12.48
N GLU A 17 12.99 -6.29 -13.73
CA GLU A 17 12.76 -7.11 -14.92
C GLU A 17 13.60 -8.40 -14.90
N GLU A 18 14.79 -8.34 -14.27
CA GLU A 18 15.80 -9.40 -14.17
C GLU A 18 15.60 -10.30 -12.94
N MET A 19 14.76 -9.88 -11.99
CA MET A 19 14.48 -10.65 -10.77
C MET A 19 13.55 -11.84 -11.05
N ASP A 20 13.83 -12.98 -10.41
CA ASP A 20 12.91 -14.11 -10.34
C ASP A 20 11.76 -13.88 -9.34
N ASN A 21 10.79 -14.81 -9.28
CA ASN A 21 9.64 -14.66 -8.38
C ASN A 21 10.01 -14.63 -6.89
N SER A 22 11.06 -15.34 -6.47
CA SER A 22 11.53 -15.37 -5.08
C SER A 22 12.16 -14.03 -4.70
N GLU A 23 13.03 -13.50 -5.56
CA GLU A 23 13.67 -12.19 -5.41
C GLU A 23 12.64 -11.06 -5.39
N ARG A 24 11.66 -11.10 -6.30
CA ARG A 24 10.54 -10.14 -6.33
C ARG A 24 9.69 -10.22 -5.07
N LEU A 25 9.44 -11.43 -4.58
CA LEU A 25 8.67 -11.63 -3.36
C LEU A 25 9.39 -11.05 -2.15
N ASP A 26 10.70 -11.25 -1.99
CA ASP A 26 11.44 -10.63 -0.89
C ASP A 26 11.45 -9.10 -1.00
N PHE A 27 11.61 -8.56 -2.22
CA PHE A 27 11.51 -7.11 -2.45
C PHE A 27 10.16 -6.53 -2.00
N VAL A 28 9.05 -7.16 -2.38
CA VAL A 28 7.70 -6.76 -1.95
C VAL A 28 7.56 -6.90 -0.44
N ASN A 29 8.02 -8.01 0.13
CA ASN A 29 7.93 -8.27 1.57
C ASN A 29 8.73 -7.26 2.39
N LYS A 30 9.88 -6.81 1.90
CA LYS A 30 10.67 -5.73 2.51
C LYS A 30 9.85 -4.45 2.66
N LYS A 31 9.08 -4.07 1.64
CA LYS A 31 8.21 -2.88 1.72
C LYS A 31 7.06 -3.07 2.69
N LYS A 32 6.47 -4.27 2.74
CA LYS A 32 5.44 -4.59 3.74
C LYS A 32 5.98 -4.48 5.17
N ARG A 33 7.20 -4.98 5.42
CA ARG A 33 7.89 -4.82 6.72
C ARG A 33 8.09 -3.35 7.07
N ILE A 34 8.56 -2.53 6.13
CA ILE A 34 8.74 -1.08 6.35
C ILE A 34 7.42 -0.41 6.70
N LEU A 35 6.34 -0.72 5.98
CA LEU A 35 5.01 -0.18 6.28
C LEU A 35 4.52 -0.58 7.68
N VAL A 36 4.71 -1.85 8.07
CA VAL A 36 4.35 -2.30 9.41
C VAL A 36 5.19 -1.61 10.48
N ALA A 37 6.49 -1.42 10.25
CA ALA A 37 7.36 -0.67 11.15
C ALA A 37 6.91 0.81 11.28
N MET A 38 6.52 1.45 10.17
CA MET A 38 5.95 2.79 10.19
C MET A 38 4.64 2.83 10.98
N ALA A 39 3.75 1.85 10.79
CA ALA A 39 2.49 1.75 11.51
C ALA A 39 2.70 1.54 13.02
N MET A 40 3.74 0.81 13.41
CA MET A 40 4.10 0.53 14.81
C MET A 40 5.03 1.55 15.46
N SER A 41 5.49 2.56 14.72
CA SER A 41 6.31 3.64 15.28
C SER A 41 5.52 4.50 16.26
N GLU A 42 6.19 5.13 17.23
CA GLU A 42 5.56 5.98 18.25
C GLU A 42 4.67 7.07 17.66
N LYS A 43 5.06 7.61 16.50
CA LYS A 43 4.30 8.64 15.76
C LYS A 43 2.91 8.17 15.34
N ASN A 44 2.78 6.89 14.99
CA ASN A 44 1.63 6.34 14.28
C ASN A 44 0.86 5.32 15.10
N ILE A 45 1.51 4.60 16.01
CA ILE A 45 0.97 3.39 16.62
C ILE A 45 -0.37 3.62 17.30
N GLY A 46 -0.59 4.76 17.97
CA GLY A 46 -1.85 5.08 18.61
C GLY A 46 -2.98 5.54 17.66
N LYS A 47 -2.66 5.91 16.42
CA LYS A 47 -3.63 6.33 15.39
C LYS A 47 -4.25 5.15 14.63
N MET A 48 -3.62 3.99 14.69
CA MET A 48 -4.00 2.83 13.89
C MET A 48 -5.41 2.34 14.20
N PHE A 49 -6.15 2.00 13.14
CA PHE A 49 -7.51 1.46 13.21
C PHE A 49 -7.63 0.24 14.14
N TRP A 50 -6.62 -0.62 14.20
CA TRP A 50 -6.62 -1.85 15.00
C TRP A 50 -6.47 -1.61 16.52
N ASN A 51 -6.42 -0.36 16.99
CA ASN A 51 -6.52 -0.08 18.43
C ASN A 51 -7.95 0.28 18.87
N LYS A 52 -8.91 0.29 17.94
CA LYS A 52 -10.30 0.62 18.20
C LYS A 52 -11.15 -0.63 18.08
N GLU A 53 -12.18 -0.73 18.91
CA GLU A 53 -13.26 -1.68 18.67
C GLU A 53 -13.96 -1.30 17.37
N MET A 54 -14.27 -2.31 16.56
CA MET A 54 -14.99 -2.13 15.30
C MET A 54 -16.01 -3.25 15.19
N ASP A 55 -17.27 -2.89 14.96
CA ASP A 55 -18.24 -3.91 14.58
C ASP A 55 -17.98 -4.38 13.13
N THR A 56 -18.61 -5.49 12.75
CA THR A 56 -18.45 -6.03 11.39
C THR A 56 -18.80 -5.01 10.30
N LYS A 57 -19.82 -4.18 10.49
CA LYS A 57 -20.25 -3.17 9.50
C LYS A 57 -19.24 -2.05 9.35
N ASP A 58 -18.60 -1.63 10.44
CA ASP A 58 -17.53 -0.66 10.44
C ASP A 58 -16.29 -1.20 9.75
N ILE A 59 -15.93 -2.47 10.00
CA ILE A 59 -14.84 -3.15 9.27
C ILE A 59 -15.13 -3.13 7.77
N GLU A 60 -16.34 -3.51 7.38
CA GLU A 60 -16.80 -3.59 5.99
C GLU A 60 -16.81 -2.23 5.29
N LYS A 61 -17.45 -1.22 5.89
CA LYS A 61 -17.55 0.14 5.34
C LYS A 61 -16.19 0.81 5.14
N THR A 62 -15.20 0.41 5.92
CA THR A 62 -13.84 0.97 5.86
C THR A 62 -12.86 0.08 5.10
N MET A 63 -13.29 -0.98 4.42
CA MET A 63 -12.40 -1.81 3.60
C MET A 63 -11.73 -0.96 2.50
N PRO A 64 -10.40 -1.07 2.31
CA PRO A 64 -9.77 -0.48 1.15
C PRO A 64 -10.33 -1.05 -0.14
N TYR A 65 -10.57 -0.20 -1.13
CA TYR A 65 -11.16 -0.64 -2.40
C TYR A 65 -10.68 0.16 -3.59
N ASN A 66 -10.82 -0.42 -4.77
CA ASN A 66 -10.45 0.21 -6.03
C ASN A 66 -11.59 1.11 -6.51
N LYS A 67 -11.38 2.43 -6.58
CA LYS A 67 -12.38 3.43 -7.00
C LYS A 67 -12.81 3.30 -8.45
N ALA A 68 -12.04 2.67 -9.32
CA ALA A 68 -12.48 2.44 -10.71
C ALA A 68 -13.41 1.22 -10.82
N THR A 69 -13.32 0.25 -9.90
CA THR A 69 -14.10 -1.01 -10.00
C THR A 69 -15.11 -1.22 -8.87
N GLY A 70 -14.99 -0.49 -7.76
CA GLY A 70 -15.79 -0.67 -6.54
C GLY A 70 -15.32 -1.84 -5.66
N LYS A 71 -14.45 -2.72 -6.19
CA LYS A 71 -14.10 -3.98 -5.53
C LYS A 71 -13.15 -3.77 -4.35
N PRO A 72 -13.40 -4.41 -3.19
CA PRO A 72 -12.52 -4.34 -2.04
C PRO A 72 -11.21 -5.10 -2.27
N PHE A 73 -10.14 -4.61 -1.65
CA PHE A 73 -8.89 -5.34 -1.47
C PHE A 73 -9.01 -6.19 -0.21
N LEU A 74 -8.81 -7.51 -0.37
CA LEU A 74 -9.02 -8.49 0.69
C LEU A 74 -7.68 -9.05 1.20
N GLY A 75 -7.75 -9.91 2.22
CA GLY A 75 -6.58 -10.56 2.79
C GLY A 75 -5.58 -9.58 3.42
N LEU A 76 -4.31 -9.99 3.46
CA LEU A 76 -3.24 -9.19 4.06
C LEU A 76 -3.08 -7.82 3.38
N ASN A 77 -3.18 -7.74 2.06
CA ASN A 77 -3.04 -6.48 1.35
C ASN A 77 -4.16 -5.51 1.72
N GLY A 78 -5.40 -5.97 1.92
CA GLY A 78 -6.47 -5.13 2.45
C GLY A 78 -6.12 -4.53 3.83
N VAL A 79 -5.60 -5.33 4.75
CA VAL A 79 -5.21 -4.85 6.09
C VAL A 79 -4.04 -3.86 6.01
N LEU A 80 -3.02 -4.16 5.20
CA LEU A 80 -1.85 -3.30 5.03
C LEU A 80 -2.20 -2.00 4.30
N MET A 81 -3.10 -2.01 3.32
CA MET A 81 -3.56 -0.79 2.66
C MET A 81 -4.30 0.15 3.61
N ARG A 82 -5.05 -0.39 4.58
CA ARG A 82 -5.67 0.42 5.64
C ARG A 82 -4.61 1.03 6.55
N ALA A 83 -3.59 0.26 6.93
CA ALA A 83 -2.46 0.80 7.71
C ALA A 83 -1.70 1.88 6.93
N PHE A 84 -1.52 1.69 5.62
CA PHE A 84 -0.92 2.68 4.73
C PHE A 84 -1.74 3.98 4.69
N ALA A 85 -3.06 3.89 4.65
CA ALA A 85 -3.93 5.06 4.72
C ALA A 85 -3.79 5.82 6.04
N ASP A 86 -3.82 5.10 7.17
CA ASP A 86 -3.68 5.70 8.50
C ASP A 86 -2.29 6.35 8.69
N VAL A 87 -1.21 5.69 8.26
CA VAL A 87 0.17 6.21 8.33
C VAL A 87 0.32 7.51 7.53
N ASN A 88 -0.37 7.62 6.38
CA ASN A 88 -0.35 8.82 5.56
C ASN A 88 -1.43 9.85 5.94
N GLY A 89 -2.24 9.58 6.97
CA GLY A 89 -3.28 10.48 7.45
C GLY A 89 -4.45 10.67 6.47
N TYR A 90 -4.66 9.72 5.55
CA TYR A 90 -5.80 9.76 4.64
C TYR A 90 -7.11 9.59 5.39
N LYS A 91 -8.17 10.24 4.89
CA LYS A 91 -9.49 10.25 5.54
C LYS A 91 -10.39 9.08 5.12
N SER A 92 -9.94 8.30 4.14
CA SER A 92 -10.70 7.24 3.51
C SER A 92 -9.75 6.13 3.03
N ASN A 93 -10.32 4.99 2.65
CA ASN A 93 -9.57 3.85 2.11
C ASN A 93 -9.86 3.68 0.60
N GLU A 94 -9.77 4.78 -0.14
CA GLU A 94 -10.14 4.87 -1.55
C GLU A 94 -8.89 4.87 -2.43
N PHE A 95 -8.68 3.82 -3.21
CA PHE A 95 -7.45 3.63 -3.98
C PHE A 95 -7.71 3.44 -5.46
N ILE A 96 -6.72 3.72 -6.30
CA ILE A 96 -6.78 3.55 -7.74
C ILE A 96 -5.39 3.27 -8.31
N SER A 97 -5.29 2.44 -9.35
CA SER A 97 -3.99 2.13 -9.96
C SER A 97 -3.53 3.24 -10.91
N ALA A 98 -2.22 3.35 -11.16
CA ALA A 98 -1.67 4.31 -12.12
C ALA A 98 -2.32 4.20 -13.52
N LYS A 99 -2.53 2.97 -14.00
CA LYS A 99 -3.18 2.71 -15.29
C LYS A 99 -4.59 3.32 -15.33
N GLN A 100 -5.39 3.09 -14.29
CA GLN A 100 -6.75 3.62 -14.20
C GLN A 100 -6.77 5.14 -14.03
N VAL A 101 -5.79 5.73 -13.34
CA VAL A 101 -5.65 7.19 -13.28
C VAL A 101 -5.45 7.76 -14.68
N PHE A 102 -4.55 7.17 -15.46
CA PHE A 102 -4.30 7.60 -16.83
C PHE A 102 -5.54 7.45 -17.72
N GLU A 103 -6.21 6.30 -17.67
CA GLU A 103 -7.46 6.00 -18.43
C GLU A 103 -8.62 6.95 -18.07
N LEU A 104 -8.61 7.53 -16.87
CA LEU A 104 -9.63 8.46 -16.39
C LEU A 104 -9.19 9.92 -16.51
N GLY A 105 -8.14 10.21 -17.27
CA GLY A 105 -7.63 11.56 -17.52
C GLY A 105 -6.92 12.20 -16.31
N GLY A 106 -6.74 11.47 -15.22
CA GLY A 106 -6.13 11.98 -14.01
C GLY A 106 -4.61 12.11 -14.08
N GLU A 107 -4.06 12.79 -13.07
CA GLU A 107 -2.63 13.01 -12.87
C GLU A 107 -2.25 12.69 -11.42
N ILE A 108 -1.13 12.00 -11.22
CA ILE A 108 -0.65 11.59 -9.90
C ILE A 108 0.23 12.70 -9.33
N LYS A 109 -0.05 13.15 -8.10
CA LYS A 109 0.85 14.04 -7.34
C LYS A 109 2.17 13.33 -7.07
N THR A 110 3.27 14.02 -7.34
CA THR A 110 4.63 13.52 -7.08
C THR A 110 5.28 14.34 -5.97
N TYR A 111 6.19 13.69 -5.23
CA TYR A 111 6.92 14.28 -4.11
C TYR A 111 8.39 13.95 -4.26
N PRO A 112 9.30 14.87 -3.88
CA PRO A 112 10.73 14.58 -3.90
C PRO A 112 11.11 13.38 -3.04
N ILE A 113 12.05 12.59 -3.54
CA ILE A 113 12.69 11.51 -2.78
C ILE A 113 13.96 12.06 -2.13
N PHE A 114 14.19 11.68 -0.88
CA PHE A 114 15.40 11.98 -0.15
C PHE A 114 16.11 10.68 0.24
N ASP A 115 17.44 10.72 0.32
CA ASP A 115 18.27 9.64 0.85
C ASP A 115 18.13 9.52 2.39
N LYS A 116 18.98 8.70 3.03
CA LYS A 116 18.90 8.49 4.49
C LYS A 116 19.41 9.70 5.28
N GLU A 117 20.27 10.48 4.65
CA GLU A 117 20.93 11.67 5.17
C GLU A 117 20.06 12.93 4.98
N GLY A 118 18.99 12.83 4.18
CA GLY A 118 18.04 13.90 3.91
C GLY A 118 18.34 14.71 2.65
N ASN A 119 19.27 14.27 1.79
CA ASN A 119 19.58 14.93 0.53
C ASN A 119 18.64 14.45 -0.59
N PRO A 120 18.27 15.32 -1.55
CA PRO A 120 17.54 14.94 -2.74
C PRO A 120 18.21 13.78 -3.50
N VAL A 121 17.43 12.77 -3.85
CA VAL A 121 17.89 11.76 -4.80
C VAL A 121 17.77 12.35 -6.20
N LEU A 122 18.87 12.33 -6.95
CA LEU A 122 18.95 12.87 -8.31
C LEU A 122 18.95 11.75 -9.35
N ASP A 123 18.44 12.02 -10.55
CA ASP A 123 18.54 11.14 -11.70
C ASP A 123 19.89 11.28 -12.42
N ASP A 124 20.10 10.52 -13.50
CA ASP A 124 21.34 10.53 -14.29
C ASP A 124 21.65 11.89 -14.93
N LYS A 125 20.68 12.81 -14.96
CA LYS A 125 20.82 14.18 -15.48
C LYS A 125 21.03 15.20 -14.36
N GLY A 126 21.04 14.77 -13.11
CA GLY A 126 21.14 15.65 -11.94
C GLY A 126 19.81 16.30 -11.54
N GLU A 127 18.68 15.88 -12.11
CA GLU A 127 17.36 16.38 -11.74
C GLU A 127 16.79 15.63 -10.54
N GLN A 128 16.04 16.32 -9.67
CA GLN A 128 15.46 15.71 -8.48
C GLN A 128 14.38 14.68 -8.83
N ILE A 129 14.57 13.44 -8.36
CA ILE A 129 13.59 12.38 -8.55
C ILE A 129 12.36 12.65 -7.68
N CYS A 130 11.20 12.69 -8.33
CA CYS A 130 9.91 12.82 -7.68
C CYS A 130 9.06 11.56 -7.90
N LYS A 131 8.35 11.10 -6.85
CA LYS A 131 7.47 9.92 -6.91
C LYS A 131 6.17 10.11 -6.14
N GLY A 132 5.09 9.53 -6.65
CA GLY A 132 3.82 9.54 -5.95
C GLY A 132 3.77 8.55 -4.78
N LYS A 133 3.08 8.94 -3.71
CA LYS A 133 2.83 8.08 -2.55
C LYS A 133 1.86 6.97 -2.95
N SER A 134 2.35 5.74 -2.93
CA SER A 134 1.58 4.57 -3.36
C SER A 134 1.84 3.36 -2.47
N PHE A 135 0.83 2.50 -2.43
CA PHE A 135 0.95 1.14 -1.94
C PHE A 135 1.33 0.23 -3.11
N GLN A 136 2.40 -0.55 -2.97
CA GLN A 136 2.78 -1.54 -3.97
C GLN A 136 1.99 -2.82 -3.74
N TYR A 137 1.06 -3.12 -4.65
CA TYR A 137 0.21 -4.30 -4.62
C TYR A 137 0.77 -5.37 -5.54
N GLU A 138 1.09 -6.54 -5.00
CA GLU A 138 1.58 -7.67 -5.79
C GLU A 138 0.46 -8.56 -6.31
N TYR A 139 0.69 -9.16 -7.48
CA TYR A 139 -0.20 -10.14 -8.11
C TYR A 139 0.62 -11.11 -8.97
N LEU A 140 0.10 -12.31 -9.22
CA LEU A 140 0.66 -13.21 -10.23
C LEU A 140 0.05 -12.86 -11.58
N ALA A 141 0.92 -12.62 -12.56
CA ALA A 141 0.55 -12.32 -13.93
C ALA A 141 0.90 -13.50 -14.81
N ASP A 142 -0.03 -13.93 -15.66
CA ASP A 142 0.22 -14.97 -16.66
C ASP A 142 0.73 -14.39 -17.99
N PHE A 143 0.71 -13.06 -18.12
CA PHE A 143 1.19 -12.34 -19.29
C PHE A 143 1.71 -10.94 -18.94
N GLY A 144 2.57 -10.42 -19.80
CA GLY A 144 3.06 -9.06 -19.78
C GLY A 144 2.58 -8.24 -20.97
N MET A 145 2.85 -6.94 -20.91
CA MET A 145 2.62 -6.03 -22.03
C MET A 145 3.96 -5.46 -22.48
N GLN A 146 4.37 -5.72 -23.71
CA GLN A 146 5.61 -5.21 -24.30
C GLN A 146 5.30 -4.18 -25.40
N PRO A 147 6.19 -3.19 -25.63
CA PRO A 147 6.02 -2.26 -26.76
C PRO A 147 5.86 -3.04 -28.07
N LYS A 148 4.79 -2.75 -28.81
CA LYS A 148 4.60 -3.30 -30.14
C LYS A 148 5.53 -2.55 -31.10
N ILE A 149 6.41 -3.27 -31.78
CA ILE A 149 7.37 -2.69 -32.71
C ILE A 149 6.73 -2.55 -34.09
N ASP A 150 6.88 -1.39 -34.73
CA ASP A 150 6.46 -1.18 -36.12
C ASP A 150 7.45 -1.92 -37.05
N PRO A 151 6.98 -2.87 -37.88
CA PRO A 151 7.86 -3.66 -38.75
C PRO A 151 8.55 -2.82 -39.83
N LYS A 152 8.07 -1.60 -40.13
CA LYS A 152 8.65 -0.72 -41.14
C LYS A 152 9.77 0.16 -40.58
N THR A 153 9.60 0.66 -39.36
CA THR A 153 10.55 1.61 -38.75
C THR A 153 11.44 0.98 -37.71
N ASN A 154 11.10 -0.23 -37.22
CA ASN A 154 11.76 -0.89 -36.09
C ASN A 154 11.71 -0.06 -34.79
N GLU A 155 10.73 0.84 -34.67
CA GLU A 155 10.49 1.66 -33.49
C GLU A 155 9.17 1.28 -32.80
N PRO A 156 8.99 1.57 -31.49
CA PRO A 156 7.72 1.36 -30.81
C PRO A 156 6.58 2.15 -31.46
N MET A 157 5.49 1.46 -31.78
CA MET A 157 4.27 2.10 -32.30
C MET A 157 3.70 3.08 -31.28
N LYS A 158 3.29 4.26 -31.75
CA LYS A 158 2.65 5.31 -30.94
C LYS A 158 1.20 5.50 -31.37
N ALA A 159 0.33 5.82 -30.42
CA ALA A 159 -1.08 6.17 -30.65
C ALA A 159 -1.49 7.34 -29.75
N ILE A 160 -2.62 7.97 -30.06
CA ILE A 160 -3.18 9.10 -29.30
C ILE A 160 -4.47 8.63 -28.62
N SER A 161 -4.61 8.87 -27.31
CA SER A 161 -5.81 8.52 -26.55
C SER A 161 -7.00 9.41 -26.94
N GLN A 162 -8.22 9.04 -26.51
CA GLN A 162 -9.41 9.88 -26.76
C GLN A 162 -9.27 11.30 -26.17
N GLU A 163 -8.45 11.44 -25.13
CA GLU A 163 -8.12 12.67 -24.43
C GLU A 163 -6.89 13.39 -25.01
N GLY A 164 -6.36 12.93 -26.15
CA GLY A 164 -5.25 13.57 -26.85
C GLY A 164 -3.85 13.22 -26.31
N ARG A 165 -3.71 12.23 -25.42
CA ARG A 165 -2.41 11.85 -24.85
C ARG A 165 -1.71 10.82 -25.75
N GLU A 166 -0.47 11.10 -26.18
CA GLU A 166 0.35 10.11 -26.88
C GLU A 166 0.77 8.96 -25.92
N TYR A 167 0.69 7.73 -26.40
CA TYR A 167 1.14 6.54 -25.68
C TYR A 167 1.75 5.48 -26.62
N ILE A 168 2.63 4.66 -26.07
CA ILE A 168 3.22 3.51 -26.77
C ILE A 168 2.21 2.36 -26.79
N VAL A 169 1.88 1.88 -27.99
CA VAL A 169 1.04 0.70 -28.19
C VAL A 169 1.78 -0.52 -27.65
N LYS A 170 1.10 -1.32 -26.83
CA LYS A 170 1.66 -2.54 -26.27
C LYS A 170 0.92 -3.77 -26.76
N GLU A 171 1.64 -4.87 -26.92
CA GLU A 171 1.08 -6.18 -27.21
C GLU A 171 1.23 -7.13 -26.02
N ARG A 172 0.32 -8.10 -25.95
CA ARG A 172 0.32 -9.13 -24.92
C ARG A 172 1.39 -10.16 -25.24
N VAL A 173 2.20 -10.48 -24.23
CA VAL A 173 3.18 -11.56 -24.30
C VAL A 173 2.91 -12.50 -23.14
N ASP A 174 2.46 -13.71 -23.44
CA ASP A 174 2.20 -14.73 -22.42
C ASP A 174 3.51 -15.20 -21.79
N TYR A 175 3.51 -15.35 -20.47
CA TYR A 175 4.65 -15.86 -19.74
C TYR A 175 4.61 -17.40 -19.73
N PRO A 176 5.76 -18.08 -19.89
CA PRO A 176 5.83 -19.53 -19.77
C PRO A 176 5.37 -20.04 -18.39
N THR A 177 5.60 -19.24 -17.35
CA THR A 177 5.12 -19.47 -15.98
C THR A 177 4.63 -18.15 -15.38
N PRO A 178 3.66 -18.18 -14.45
CA PRO A 178 3.16 -16.96 -13.83
C PRO A 178 4.28 -16.17 -13.15
N LYS A 179 4.37 -14.87 -13.47
CA LYS A 179 5.38 -13.96 -12.95
C LYS A 179 4.77 -13.10 -11.84
N LEU A 180 5.44 -12.98 -10.70
CA LEU A 180 5.03 -12.07 -9.64
C LEU A 180 5.25 -10.64 -10.14
N GLU A 181 4.19 -9.89 -10.36
CA GLU A 181 4.24 -8.50 -10.76
C GLU A 181 3.71 -7.58 -9.66
N THR A 182 3.94 -6.28 -9.82
CA THR A 182 3.40 -5.28 -8.90
C THR A 182 2.70 -4.16 -9.64
N THR A 183 1.72 -3.58 -8.98
CA THR A 183 1.05 -2.35 -9.42
C THR A 183 1.05 -1.34 -8.29
N ASN A 184 1.24 -0.07 -8.62
CA ASN A 184 1.15 1.00 -7.65
C ASN A 184 -0.31 1.44 -7.51
N LEU A 185 -0.82 1.38 -6.29
CA LEU A 185 -2.13 1.87 -5.90
C LEU A 185 -1.97 3.20 -5.15
N TYR A 186 -2.64 4.22 -5.62
CA TYR A 186 -2.60 5.58 -5.08
C TYR A 186 -3.92 5.86 -4.37
N HIS A 187 -3.87 6.56 -3.24
CA HIS A 187 -5.09 7.06 -2.61
C HIS A 187 -5.71 8.15 -3.51
N ILE A 188 -7.04 8.24 -3.59
CA ILE A 188 -7.72 9.16 -4.52
C ILE A 188 -7.36 10.64 -4.29
N SER A 189 -7.00 11.01 -3.04
CA SER A 189 -6.53 12.37 -2.72
C SER A 189 -5.18 12.72 -3.33
N GLU A 190 -4.41 11.72 -3.79
CA GLU A 190 -3.15 11.91 -4.49
C GLU A 190 -3.36 12.16 -6.00
N ILE A 191 -4.60 12.20 -6.48
CA ILE A 191 -4.93 12.34 -7.89
C ILE A 191 -5.57 13.70 -8.17
N LYS A 192 -5.15 14.36 -9.24
CA LYS A 192 -5.75 15.58 -9.80
C LYS A 192 -6.46 15.27 -11.12
N GLY A 193 -7.48 16.06 -11.47
CA GLY A 193 -8.08 16.03 -12.81
C GLY A 193 -8.87 14.77 -13.18
N ILE A 194 -9.10 13.85 -12.24
CA ILE A 194 -9.83 12.60 -12.53
C ILE A 194 -11.33 12.86 -12.72
N ASP A 195 -11.92 12.23 -13.74
CA ASP A 195 -13.36 12.24 -13.93
C ASP A 195 -14.07 11.44 -12.82
N LYS A 196 -14.67 12.18 -11.88
CA LYS A 196 -15.34 11.58 -10.72
C LYS A 196 -16.60 10.80 -11.08
N SER A 197 -17.22 11.07 -12.23
CA SER A 197 -18.45 10.38 -12.65
C SER A 197 -18.21 8.91 -13.00
N LYS A 198 -16.98 8.56 -13.36
CA LYS A 198 -16.53 7.20 -13.67
C LYS A 198 -16.08 6.41 -12.43
N LEU A 199 -16.04 7.04 -11.26
CA LEU A 199 -15.65 6.38 -10.02
C LEU A 199 -16.84 5.63 -9.39
N LYS A 200 -16.56 4.46 -8.83
CA LYS A 200 -17.53 3.59 -8.19
C LYS A 200 -17.44 3.68 -6.66
N SER A 201 -18.56 3.41 -6.01
CA SER A 201 -18.63 3.17 -4.56
C SER A 201 -18.13 1.78 -4.22
N LEU A 202 -17.81 1.56 -2.95
CA LEU A 202 -17.47 0.24 -2.41
C LEU A 202 -18.62 -0.75 -2.68
N ASP A 203 -18.28 -1.87 -3.31
CA ASP A 203 -19.19 -2.96 -3.64
C ASP A 203 -18.82 -4.22 -2.86
N LEU A 204 -19.67 -4.59 -1.90
CA LEU A 204 -19.47 -5.74 -1.00
C LEU A 204 -20.28 -6.98 -1.41
N THR A 205 -20.93 -6.97 -2.57
CA THR A 205 -21.80 -8.08 -3.03
C THR A 205 -21.10 -9.44 -3.01
N ASN A 206 -19.80 -9.49 -3.34
CA ASN A 206 -19.00 -10.73 -3.37
C ASN A 206 -18.32 -11.09 -2.04
N LEU A 207 -18.47 -10.26 -0.99
CA LEU A 207 -17.81 -10.49 0.29
C LEU A 207 -18.33 -11.76 1.01
N PRO A 208 -19.63 -12.06 1.05
CA PRO A 208 -20.13 -13.31 1.65
C PRO A 208 -19.52 -14.55 1.01
N ASP A 209 -19.52 -14.63 -0.33
CA ASP A 209 -18.94 -15.74 -1.09
C ASP A 209 -17.44 -15.91 -0.82
N TYR A 210 -16.71 -14.79 -0.70
CA TYR A 210 -15.31 -14.83 -0.31
C TYR A 210 -15.13 -15.47 1.07
N ARG A 211 -15.90 -15.03 2.08
CA ARG A 211 -15.80 -15.57 3.44
C ARG A 211 -16.19 -17.04 3.49
N GLN A 212 -17.22 -17.44 2.76
CA GLN A 212 -17.63 -18.84 2.65
C GLN A 212 -16.49 -19.69 2.07
N LYS A 213 -15.88 -19.26 0.95
CA LYS A 213 -14.73 -19.93 0.35
C LYS A 213 -13.53 -20.03 1.29
N LEU A 214 -13.34 -19.06 2.21
CA LEU A 214 -12.30 -19.14 3.24
C LEU A 214 -12.64 -20.19 4.31
N ALA A 215 -13.90 -20.28 4.72
CA ALA A 215 -14.37 -21.22 5.74
C ALA A 215 -14.32 -22.69 5.26
N GLU A 216 -14.53 -22.91 3.97
CA GLU A 216 -14.48 -24.24 3.33
C GLU A 216 -13.05 -24.77 3.14
N GLN A 217 -12.01 -23.95 3.33
CA GLN A 217 -10.64 -24.40 3.09
C GLN A 217 -10.13 -25.31 4.22
N ILE A 218 -9.61 -26.48 3.84
CA ILE A 218 -8.99 -27.44 4.76
C ILE A 218 -7.70 -26.87 5.38
N ARG A 219 -6.99 -25.99 4.66
CA ARG A 219 -5.77 -25.32 5.13
C ARG A 219 -6.06 -23.87 5.48
N SER A 220 -5.42 -23.39 6.54
CA SER A 220 -5.49 -21.98 6.91
C SER A 220 -5.00 -21.09 5.75
N THR A 221 -5.87 -20.16 5.35
CA THR A 221 -5.60 -19.11 4.35
C THR A 221 -4.91 -17.89 4.93
N LEU A 222 -4.72 -17.87 6.25
CA LEU A 222 -4.07 -16.75 6.90
C LEU A 222 -2.58 -16.73 6.52
N PRO A 223 -2.03 -15.53 6.26
CA PRO A 223 -0.66 -15.38 5.83
C PRO A 223 0.31 -15.82 6.95
N ASN A 224 1.42 -16.45 6.56
CA ASN A 224 2.52 -16.70 7.48
C ASN A 224 3.36 -15.41 7.64
N LEU A 225 2.92 -14.53 8.56
CA LEU A 225 3.59 -13.26 8.81
C LEU A 225 5.03 -13.40 9.29
N GLN A 226 5.39 -14.50 9.97
CA GLN A 226 6.77 -14.75 10.39
C GLN A 226 7.71 -14.95 9.20
N LYS A 227 7.25 -15.67 8.15
CA LYS A 227 7.99 -15.77 6.88
C LYS A 227 8.17 -14.44 6.18
N LEU A 228 7.29 -13.46 6.46
CA LEU A 228 7.43 -12.09 5.96
C LEU A 228 8.37 -11.24 6.83
N GLY A 229 8.88 -11.77 7.94
CA GLY A 229 9.65 -11.03 8.94
C GLY A 229 8.81 -10.09 9.81
N ILE A 230 7.49 -10.33 9.90
CA ILE A 230 6.58 -9.61 10.79
C ILE A 230 6.30 -10.52 11.99
N THR A 231 6.78 -10.13 13.16
CA THR A 231 6.75 -10.94 14.39
C THR A 231 6.14 -10.16 15.58
N GLY A 232 6.03 -10.83 16.73
CA GLY A 232 5.65 -10.20 18.00
C GLY A 232 4.26 -9.54 17.99
N MET A 233 4.17 -8.34 18.57
CA MET A 233 2.90 -7.60 18.68
C MET A 233 2.30 -7.26 17.31
N ALA A 234 3.13 -6.97 16.31
CA ALA A 234 2.66 -6.69 14.97
C ALA A 234 1.99 -7.88 14.32
N GLN A 235 2.61 -9.06 14.45
CA GLN A 235 2.03 -10.31 13.98
C GLN A 235 0.66 -10.56 14.62
N SER A 236 0.56 -10.54 15.95
CA SER A 236 -0.68 -10.87 16.65
C SER A 236 -1.81 -9.87 16.37
N THR A 237 -1.45 -8.58 16.24
CA THR A 237 -2.39 -7.50 15.91
C THR A 237 -2.99 -7.67 14.51
N ILE A 238 -2.13 -7.84 13.50
CA ILE A 238 -2.55 -8.01 12.10
C ILE A 238 -3.38 -9.28 11.95
N MET A 239 -2.94 -10.39 12.56
CA MET A 239 -3.63 -11.68 12.46
C MET A 239 -5.00 -11.64 13.12
N ARG A 240 -5.15 -11.03 14.30
CA ARG A 240 -6.45 -10.90 14.97
C ARG A 240 -7.42 -10.08 14.12
N PHE A 241 -6.96 -8.95 13.58
CA PHE A 241 -7.81 -8.10 12.75
C PHE A 241 -8.23 -8.80 11.46
N LEU A 242 -7.25 -9.41 10.75
CA LEU A 242 -7.51 -10.15 9.53
C LEU A 242 -8.48 -11.31 9.77
N ASN A 243 -8.33 -12.02 10.89
CA ASN A 243 -9.23 -13.11 11.25
C ASN A 243 -10.66 -12.63 11.48
N ALA A 244 -10.85 -11.54 12.24
CA ALA A 244 -12.19 -10.94 12.44
C ALA A 244 -12.82 -10.53 11.09
N GLN A 245 -12.06 -9.86 10.23
CA GLN A 245 -12.51 -9.46 8.89
C GLN A 245 -12.94 -10.66 8.03
N ASN A 246 -12.12 -11.71 8.00
CA ASN A 246 -12.35 -12.91 7.20
C ASN A 246 -13.54 -13.73 7.70
N LYS A 247 -13.82 -13.70 9.00
CA LYS A 247 -14.97 -14.38 9.60
C LYS A 247 -16.26 -13.54 9.58
N GLY A 248 -16.15 -12.23 9.33
CA GLY A 248 -17.29 -11.31 9.49
C GLY A 248 -17.68 -11.10 10.95
N GLU A 249 -16.70 -11.16 11.85
CA GLU A 249 -16.88 -10.96 13.29
C GLU A 249 -16.47 -9.54 13.70
N ASN A 250 -17.00 -9.08 14.83
CA ASN A 250 -16.56 -7.85 15.47
C ASN A 250 -15.07 -7.96 15.83
N TYR A 251 -14.33 -6.88 15.66
CA TYR A 251 -12.95 -6.77 16.11
C TYR A 251 -12.88 -6.12 17.49
N ILE A 252 -12.25 -6.83 18.42
CA ILE A 252 -11.96 -6.34 19.76
C ILE A 252 -10.44 -6.23 19.93
N PRO A 253 -9.88 -5.03 20.13
CA PRO A 253 -8.47 -4.85 20.42
C PRO A 253 -8.14 -5.39 21.81
N THR A 254 -6.89 -5.83 22.01
CA THR A 254 -6.43 -6.24 23.36
C THR A 254 -6.38 -5.05 24.31
N LEU A 255 -6.35 -5.34 25.61
CA LEU A 255 -6.10 -4.33 26.63
C LEU A 255 -4.84 -3.51 26.33
N SER A 256 -3.75 -4.17 25.90
CA SER A 256 -2.51 -3.48 25.53
C SER A 256 -2.70 -2.50 24.36
N GLN A 257 -3.45 -2.87 23.33
CA GLN A 257 -3.74 -1.97 22.22
C GLN A 257 -4.62 -0.79 22.64
N LYS A 258 -5.61 -1.02 23.51
CA LYS A 258 -6.45 0.05 24.07
C LYS A 258 -5.59 1.06 24.86
N GLN A 259 -4.69 0.56 25.71
CA GLN A 259 -3.75 1.40 26.47
C GLN A 259 -2.82 2.21 25.56
N VAL A 260 -2.36 1.64 24.44
CA VAL A 260 -1.55 2.38 23.45
C VAL A 260 -2.34 3.55 22.86
N ALA A 261 -3.61 3.33 22.49
CA ALA A 261 -4.45 4.41 21.98
C ALA A 261 -4.73 5.49 23.04
N GLU A 262 -4.92 5.12 24.31
CA GLU A 262 -5.13 6.07 25.42
C GLU A 262 -3.90 6.93 25.67
N LYS A 263 -2.71 6.32 25.81
CA LYS A 263 -1.45 7.05 25.97
C LYS A 263 -1.20 8.02 24.83
N TYR A 264 -1.50 7.60 23.61
CA TYR A 264 -1.36 8.46 22.44
C TYR A 264 -2.28 9.68 22.50
N LYS A 265 -3.55 9.50 22.87
CA LYS A 265 -4.50 10.63 23.03
C LYS A 265 -4.03 11.60 24.11
N GLN A 266 -3.54 11.10 25.24
CA GLN A 266 -3.00 11.94 26.31
C GLN A 266 -1.81 12.78 25.83
N ASN A 267 -0.89 12.18 25.08
CA ASN A 267 0.26 12.87 24.50
C ASN A 267 -0.17 13.93 23.47
N GLU A 268 -1.12 13.64 22.57
CA GLU A 268 -1.62 14.64 21.62
C GLU A 268 -2.28 15.85 22.32
N ILE A 269 -3.03 15.62 23.41
CA ILE A 269 -3.64 16.69 24.20
C ILE A 269 -2.55 17.54 24.87
N ALA A 270 -1.54 16.91 25.47
CA ALA A 270 -0.44 17.60 26.12
C ALA A 270 0.39 18.43 25.13
N THR A 271 0.67 17.91 23.93
CA THR A 271 1.39 18.64 22.88
C THR A 271 0.57 19.85 22.38
N LYS A 272 -0.72 19.67 22.11
CA LYS A 272 -1.61 20.77 21.70
C LYS A 272 -1.78 21.85 22.78
N ALA A 273 -1.77 21.46 24.06
CA ALA A 273 -1.82 22.41 25.18
C ALA A 273 -0.52 23.24 25.29
N LYS A 274 0.63 22.63 25.00
CA LYS A 274 1.93 23.33 24.96
C LYS A 274 2.07 24.26 23.76
N GLU A 275 1.47 23.92 22.61
CA GLU A 275 1.48 24.75 21.40
C GLU A 275 0.50 25.95 21.49
N ASN A 276 -0.43 25.96 22.45
CA ASN A 276 -1.44 27.02 22.58
C ASN A 276 -1.66 27.50 24.05
N PRO A 277 -0.65 28.13 24.69
CA PRO A 277 -0.71 28.52 26.11
C PRO A 277 -1.71 29.66 26.44
N LYS A 278 -2.33 30.31 25.44
CA LYS A 278 -3.16 31.53 25.64
C LYS A 278 -4.64 31.30 25.94
N ALA A 279 -5.12 30.05 26.06
CA ALA A 279 -6.52 29.78 26.40
C ALA A 279 -6.81 29.74 27.91
N GLN A 280 -5.80 29.76 28.78
CA GLN A 280 -5.97 29.63 30.24
C GLN A 280 -5.68 30.91 31.05
N SER A 281 -5.36 32.05 30.44
CA SER A 281 -5.06 33.31 31.16
C SER A 281 -6.12 34.41 31.03
N ARG A 282 -7.35 34.10 30.59
CA ARG A 282 -8.50 35.05 30.58
C ARG A 282 -9.60 34.65 31.57
N GLY A 283 -9.18 34.20 32.74
CA GLY A 283 -10.06 33.81 33.84
C GLY A 283 -9.43 34.10 35.20
N MET A 284 -8.97 35.35 35.39
CA MET A 284 -8.85 35.99 36.70
C MET A 284 -9.29 37.44 36.53
#